data_AF-A0A402ASK0-F1
#
_entry.id   AF-A0A402ASK0-F1
#
_cell.length_a   1.000
_cell.length_b   1.000
_cell.length_c   1.000
_cell.angle_alpha   90.00
_cell.angle_beta   90.00
_cell.angle_gamma   90.00
#
_symmetry.space_group_name_H-M   'P 1'
#
loop_
_entity.id
_entity.type
_entity.pdbx_description
1 polymer ?
#
loop_
_entity_poly.entity_id
_entity_poly.type
_entity_poly.pdbx_seq_one_letter_code
_entity_poly.pdbx_strand_id
1 'polypeptide(L)' 'MYSDEAEDTMRYKAVVNHEEQFSIWPETRENPPGWRDAGKSGTKAECLAYIKEVWTDMRPLSLRNSMAGTANAHS' A
#
# COMPACT_ATOMS: atom_id res chain seq x y z
N MET A 1 -14.74 27.00 -4.57
CA MET A 1 -13.33 26.57 -4.54
C MET A 1 -12.94 26.38 -3.07
N TYR A 2 -13.39 25.28 -2.44
CA TYR A 2 -13.23 25.01 -0.99
C TYR A 2 -13.10 23.51 -0.79
N SER A 3 -11.95 22.93 -1.12
CA SER A 3 -11.76 21.49 -0.93
C SER A 3 -10.35 21.08 -0.52
N ASP A 4 -9.43 22.04 -0.33
CA ASP A 4 -8.02 21.74 -0.03
C ASP A 4 -7.70 21.81 1.47
N GLU A 5 -8.29 22.76 2.23
CA GLU A 5 -7.98 22.97 3.65
C GLU A 5 -8.38 21.80 4.57
N ALA A 6 -9.40 21.02 4.20
CA ALA A 6 -9.82 19.85 4.98
C ALA A 6 -8.87 18.65 4.80
N GLU A 7 -8.11 18.59 3.70
CA GLU A 7 -7.16 17.49 3.46
C GLU A 7 -5.87 17.65 4.29
N ASP A 8 -5.56 18.86 4.76
CA ASP A 8 -4.33 19.18 5.50
C ASP A 8 -4.33 18.69 6.95
N THR A 9 -5.51 18.67 7.60
CA THR A 9 -5.64 18.23 9.01
C THR A 9 -5.87 16.74 9.17
N MET A 10 -6.28 16.03 8.11
CA MET A 10 -6.60 14.61 8.19
C MET A 10 -5.35 13.74 8.07
N ARG A 11 -5.06 12.95 9.11
CA ARG A 11 -3.93 12.01 9.11
C ARG A 11 -4.32 10.65 8.51
N TYR A 12 -3.41 10.12 7.73
CA TYR A 12 -3.50 8.82 7.07
C TYR A 12 -2.35 7.92 7.50
N LYS A 13 -2.52 6.63 7.26
CA LYS A 13 -1.49 5.62 7.36
C LYS A 13 -1.43 4.81 6.08
N ALA A 14 -0.23 4.44 5.66
CA ALA A 14 -0.03 3.48 4.60
C ALA A 14 -0.40 2.08 5.12
N VAL A 15 -1.19 1.35 4.35
CA VAL A 15 -1.61 -0.02 4.64
C VAL A 15 -1.26 -0.94 3.48
N VAL A 16 -1.01 -2.20 3.78
CA VAL A 16 -0.68 -3.24 2.80
C VAL A 16 -1.55 -4.47 3.04
N ASN A 17 -2.02 -5.10 1.97
CA ASN A 17 -2.78 -6.35 2.05
C ASN A 17 -1.89 -7.58 1.81
N HIS A 18 -2.49 -8.77 1.83
CA HIS A 18 -1.81 -10.05 1.62
C HIS A 18 -1.27 -10.26 0.19
N GLU A 19 -1.73 -9.47 -0.79
CA GLU A 19 -1.23 -9.50 -2.17
C GLU A 19 -0.11 -8.48 -2.42
N GLU A 20 0.42 -7.85 -1.38
CA GLU A 20 1.42 -6.76 -1.44
C GLU A 20 0.92 -5.49 -2.16
N GLN A 21 -0.40 -5.26 -2.17
CA GLN A 21 -0.98 -4.03 -2.70
C GLN A 21 -1.02 -2.98 -1.58
N PHE A 22 -0.58 -1.76 -1.91
CA PHE A 22 -0.54 -0.64 -0.99
C PHE A 22 -1.73 0.30 -1.17
N SER A 23 -2.20 0.88 -0.08
CA SER A 23 -3.21 1.94 -0.07
C SER A 23 -2.98 2.88 1.11
N ILE A 24 -3.72 3.99 1.17
CA ILE A 24 -3.80 4.86 2.34
C ILE A 24 -5.12 4.64 3.05
N TRP A 25 -5.11 4.73 4.38
CA TRP A 25 -6.28 4.58 5.24
C TRP A 25 -6.30 5.67 6.31
N PRO A 26 -7.47 6.18 6.74
CA PRO A 26 -7.53 7.12 7.85
C PRO A 26 -6.90 6.54 9.12
N GLU A 27 -6.02 7.30 9.77
CA GLU A 27 -5.31 6.84 10.98
C GLU A 27 -6.27 6.58 12.15
N THR A 28 -7.39 7.31 12.19
CA THR A 28 -8.42 7.23 13.24
C THR A 28 -9.30 5.99 13.13
N ARG A 29 -9.15 5.17 12.07
CA ARG A 29 -9.98 3.97 11.83
C ARG A 29 -9.14 2.71 11.99
N GLU A 30 -9.77 1.67 12.51
CA GLU A 30 -9.22 0.32 12.46
C GLU A 30 -9.06 -0.15 11.01
N ASN A 31 -8.10 -1.04 10.81
CA ASN A 31 -7.84 -1.59 9.49
C ASN A 31 -8.95 -2.56 9.08
N PRO A 32 -9.36 -2.55 7.80
CA PRO A 32 -10.22 -3.60 7.28
C PRO A 32 -9.55 -4.98 7.43
N PRO A 33 -10.32 -6.07 7.55
CA PRO A 33 -9.79 -7.43 7.56
C PRO A 33 -8.87 -7.69 6.36
N GLY A 34 -7.71 -8.29 6.61
CA GLY A 34 -6.72 -8.60 5.56
C GLY A 34 -5.77 -7.45 5.20
N TRP A 35 -5.90 -6.29 5.85
CA TRP A 35 -4.97 -5.16 5.74
C TRP A 35 -4.17 -4.98 7.03
N ARG A 36 -2.91 -4.57 6.89
CA ARG A 36 -2.02 -4.24 8.02
C ARG A 36 -1.31 -2.92 7.77
N ASP A 37 -0.84 -2.29 8.84
CA ASP A 37 -0.06 -1.06 8.73
C ASP A 37 1.27 -1.34 8.03
N ALA A 38 1.64 -0.46 7.09
CA ALA A 38 2.90 -0.55 6.33
C ALA A 38 4.05 0.23 6.99
N GLY A 39 3.80 0.93 8.11
CA GLY A 39 4.84 1.59 8.91
C GLY A 39 5.03 3.08 8.63
N LYS A 40 4.23 3.70 7.74
CA LYS A 40 4.19 5.16 7.53
C LYS A 40 2.82 5.72 7.91
N SER A 41 2.78 6.79 8.70
CA SER A 41 1.62 7.66 8.86
C SER A 41 2.01 9.14 8.73
N GLY A 42 1.04 9.99 8.40
CA GLY A 42 1.29 11.40 8.08
C GLY A 42 0.15 12.00 7.27
N THR A 43 0.48 13.05 6.52
CA THR A 43 -0.45 13.60 5.52
C THR A 43 -0.68 12.58 4.39
N LYS A 44 -1.73 12.83 3.60
CA LYS A 44 -2.01 12.06 2.37
C LYS A 44 -0.79 12.05 1.44
N ALA A 45 -0.17 13.20 1.23
CA ALA A 45 1.00 13.36 0.35
C ALA A 45 2.20 12.53 0.83
N GLU A 46 2.51 12.56 2.13
CA GLU A 46 3.59 11.77 2.71
C GLU A 46 3.37 10.26 2.58
N CYS A 47 2.14 9.79 2.81
CA CYS A 47 1.82 8.36 2.71
C CYS A 47 1.91 7.90 1.24
N LEU A 48 1.43 8.70 0.29
CA LEU A 48 1.53 8.39 -1.14
C LEU A 48 2.99 8.40 -1.64
N ALA A 49 3.79 9.36 -1.16
CA ALA A 49 5.22 9.40 -1.48
C ALA A 49 5.94 8.14 -1.00
N TYR A 50 5.67 7.71 0.24
CA TYR A 50 6.18 6.45 0.79
C TYR A 50 5.76 5.24 -0.05
N ILE A 51 4.47 5.13 -0.39
CA ILE A 51 3.97 4.01 -1.22
C ILE A 51 4.68 3.97 -2.57
N LYS A 52 4.87 5.12 -3.21
CA LYS A 52 5.59 5.23 -4.50
C LYS A 52 7.04 4.76 -4.38
N GLU A 53 7.70 5.01 -3.25
CA GLU A 53 9.07 4.59 -3.00
C GLU A 53 9.18 3.07 -2.78
N VAL A 54 8.27 2.49 -2.00
CA VAL A 54 8.37 1.07 -1.61
C VAL A 54 7.70 0.12 -2.59
N TRP A 55 6.67 0.56 -3.32
CA TRP A 55 5.93 -0.26 -4.27
C TRP A 55 6.65 -0.31 -5.63
N THR A 56 7.82 -0.94 -5.64
CA THR A 56 8.73 -1.00 -6.79
C THR A 56 8.35 -2.09 -7.81
N ASP A 57 7.63 -3.12 -7.37
CA ASP A 57 7.09 -4.18 -8.21
C ASP A 57 5.57 -4.25 -8.03
N MET A 58 4.83 -3.73 -9.01
CA MET A 58 3.37 -3.69 -8.96
C MET A 58 2.71 -5.04 -9.32
N ARG A 59 3.49 -6.09 -9.59
CA ARG A 59 2.93 -7.42 -9.84
C ARG A 59 2.38 -8.00 -8.55
N PRO A 60 1.12 -8.48 -8.53
CA PRO A 60 0.57 -9.24 -7.41
C PRO A 60 1.50 -10.37 -6.98
N LEU A 61 1.65 -10.58 -5.66
CA LEU A 61 2.48 -11.65 -5.09
C LEU A 61 2.13 -13.03 -5.68
N SER A 62 0.84 -13.27 -5.96
CA SER A 62 0.35 -14.50 -6.60
C SER A 62 0.99 -14.75 -7.97
N LEU A 63 1.13 -13.72 -8.81
CA LEU A 63 1.80 -13.82 -10.10
C LEU A 63 3.32 -14.01 -9.96
N ARG A 64 3.94 -13.41 -8.94
CA ARG A 64 5.37 -13.60 -8.65
C ARG A 64 5.67 -15.05 -8.26
N ASN A 65 4.85 -15.62 -7.38
CA ASN A 65 4.98 -17.02 -6.95
C ASN A 65 4.77 -18.01 -8.10
N SER A 66 3.80 -17.78 -8.99
CA SER A 66 3.58 -18.64 -10.15
C SER A 66 4.77 -18.66 -11.12
N MET A 67 5.44 -17.51 -11.35
CA MET A 67 6.59 -17.45 -12.25
C MET A 67 7.89 -18.01 -11.65
N ALA A 68 8.09 -17.88 -10.33
CA ALA A 68 9.21 -18.52 -9.63
C ALA A 68 9.13 -20.06 -9.71
N GLY A 69 7.92 -20.64 -9.72
CA GLY A 69 7.70 -22.08 -9.91
C GLY A 69 7.94 -22.58 -11.33
N THR A 70 7.77 -21.73 -12.36
CA THR A 70 7.93 -22.14 -13.78
C THR A 70 9.37 -22.11 -14.29
N ALA A 71 10.30 -21.42 -13.60
CA ALA A 71 11.69 -21.32 -14.04
C ALA A 71 12.51 -22.61 -13.81
N ASN A 72 11.97 -23.62 -13.12
CA ASN A 72 12.67 -24.86 -12.78
C ASN A 72 12.15 -26.12 -13.51
N ALA A 73 11.36 -25.94 -14.59
CA ALA A 73 10.67 -27.04 -15.27
C ALA A 73 10.97 -27.14 -16.78
N HIS A 74 12.16 -26.71 -17.22
CA HIS A 74 12.67 -27.03 -18.55
C HIS A 74 14.10 -27.58 -18.40
N SER A 75 14.17 -28.90 -18.21
CA SER A 75 15.37 -29.74 -18.44
C SER A 75 14.99 -30.78 -19.47
#